data_AF-A0A3N1V789-F1
#
_entry.id   AF-A0A3N1V789-F1
#
_cell.length_a   1.000
_cell.length_b   1.000
_cell.length_c   1.000
_cell.angle_alpha   90.00
_cell.angle_beta   90.00
_cell.angle_gamma   90.00
#
_symmetry.space_group_name_H-M   'P 1'
#
loop_
_entity.id
_entity.type
_entity.pdbx_description
1 polymer ?
#
loop_
_entity_poly.entity_id
_entity_poly.type
_entity_poly.pdbx_seq_one_letter_code
_entity_poly.pdbx_strand_id
1 'polypeptide(L)' 'MQGILASSNKAYYVCTRAENLLEQGFTFRKDDDGSMEVAEHYSVDFGPDAPTVEDVNRFIKSFDPDPVRRPK' A
#
# COMPACT_ATOMS: atom_id res chain seq x y z
N MET A 1 10.00 -14.43 -8.41
CA MET A 1 9.28 -13.40 -9.18
C MET A 1 10.31 -12.39 -9.66
N GLN A 2 10.33 -12.03 -10.96
CA GLN A 2 11.14 -10.91 -11.43
C GLN A 2 10.41 -9.62 -11.00
N GLY A 3 10.99 -8.87 -10.07
CA GLY A 3 10.39 -7.65 -9.53
C GLY A 3 10.29 -6.53 -10.58
N ILE A 4 9.43 -5.55 -10.31
CA ILE A 4 9.27 -4.35 -11.14
C ILE A 4 10.55 -3.49 -11.00
N LEU A 5 11.10 -2.98 -12.10
CA LEU A 5 12.22 -2.04 -12.04
C LEU A 5 11.73 -0.60 -11.89
N ALA A 6 12.39 0.17 -11.02
CA ALA A 6 12.07 1.58 -10.78
C ALA A 6 12.17 2.44 -12.05
N SER A 7 13.16 2.16 -12.89
CA SER A 7 13.42 2.88 -14.14
C SER A 7 12.39 2.62 -15.23
N SER A 8 11.63 1.51 -15.14
CA SER A 8 10.71 1.07 -16.19
C SER A 8 9.23 1.22 -15.84
N ASN A 9 8.89 1.66 -14.62
CA ASN A 9 7.51 1.83 -14.20
C ASN A 9 7.31 3.15 -13.43
N LYS A 10 6.54 4.08 -14.01
CA LYS A 10 6.21 5.37 -13.39
C LYS A 10 5.44 5.23 -12.08
N ALA A 11 4.72 4.13 -11.90
CA ALA A 11 3.98 3.78 -10.69
C ALA A 11 4.77 2.86 -9.74
N TYR A 12 6.07 2.63 -10.00
CA TYR A 12 6.91 1.73 -9.20
C TYR A 12 6.81 1.97 -7.70
N TYR A 13 6.77 3.23 -7.27
CA TYR A 13 6.58 3.58 -5.85
C TYR A 13 5.29 2.97 -5.29
N VAL A 14 4.16 3.18 -5.96
CA VAL A 14 2.85 2.68 -5.52
C VAL A 14 2.80 1.16 -5.58
N CYS A 15 3.30 0.55 -6.67
CA CYS A 15 3.28 -0.91 -6.83
C CYS A 15 4.15 -1.63 -5.78
N THR A 16 5.36 -1.13 -5.50
CA THR A 16 6.25 -1.74 -4.49
C THR A 16 5.64 -1.65 -3.09
N ARG A 17 4.96 -0.52 -2.78
CA ARG A 17 4.31 -0.34 -1.49
C ARG A 17 3.09 -1.23 -1.33
N ALA A 18 2.31 -1.40 -2.40
CA ALA A 18 1.20 -2.36 -2.41
C ALA A 18 1.71 -3.80 -2.21
N GLU A 19 2.81 -4.20 -2.86
CA GLU A 19 3.45 -5.50 -2.65
C GLU A 19 3.91 -5.68 -1.20
N ASN A 20 4.61 -4.70 -0.61
CA ASN A 20 5.05 -4.75 0.78
C ASN A 20 3.87 -4.90 1.77
N LEU A 21 2.72 -4.30 1.47
CA LEU A 21 1.51 -4.45 2.29
C LEU A 21 0.95 -5.87 2.19
N LEU A 22 0.92 -6.45 0.98
CA LEU A 22 0.50 -7.84 0.77
C LEU A 22 1.43 -8.83 1.51
N GLU A 23 2.75 -8.61 1.45
CA GLU A 23 3.74 -9.44 2.17
C GLU A 23 3.59 -9.36 3.69
N GLN A 24 3.10 -8.23 4.21
CA GLN A 24 2.77 -8.05 5.64
C GLN A 24 1.40 -8.62 6.04
N GLY A 25 0.67 -9.19 5.09
CA GLY A 25 -0.63 -9.83 5.32
C GLY A 25 -1.82 -8.88 5.29
N PHE A 26 -1.65 -7.64 4.84
CA PHE A 26 -2.77 -6.74 4.58
C PHE A 26 -3.54 -7.18 3.34
N THR A 27 -4.85 -6.91 3.34
CA THR A 27 -5.71 -7.11 2.18
C THR A 27 -6.22 -5.77 1.66
N PHE A 28 -6.54 -5.73 0.36
CA PHE A 28 -7.16 -4.56 -0.25
C PHE A 28 -8.64 -4.85 -0.49
N ARG A 29 -9.48 -3.90 -0.11
CA ARG A 29 -10.91 -3.92 -0.37
C ARG A 29 -11.23 -2.85 -1.41
N LYS A 30 -12.02 -3.21 -2.41
CA LYS A 30 -12.53 -2.21 -3.36
C LYS A 30 -13.51 -1.29 -2.64
N ASP A 31 -13.27 0.01 -2.75
CA ASP A 31 -14.22 1.01 -2.26
C ASP A 31 -15.35 1.08 -3.28
N ASP A 32 -16.50 0.54 -2.89
CA ASP A 32 -17.75 0.65 -3.64
C ASP A 32 -18.66 1.61 -2.87
N ASP A 33 -18.22 2.86 -2.75
CA ASP A 33 -18.93 3.89 -1.99
C ASP A 33 -20.11 4.50 -2.77
N GLY A 34 -20.43 3.93 -3.95
CA GLY A 34 -21.51 4.38 -4.83
C GLY A 34 -21.33 5.80 -5.34
N SER A 35 -20.19 6.45 -5.06
CA SER A 35 -19.87 7.77 -5.55
C SER A 35 -19.28 7.66 -6.95
N MET A 36 -19.49 8.68 -7.78
CA MET A 36 -18.95 8.75 -9.14
C MET A 36 -17.44 9.02 -9.18
N GLU A 37 -16.73 8.82 -8.06
CA GLU A 37 -15.27 8.86 -8.01
C GLU A 37 -14.69 7.65 -8.75
N VAL A 38 -13.46 7.83 -9.25
CA VAL A 38 -12.77 6.95 -10.20
C VAL A 38 -13.02 5.46 -9.91
N ALA A 39 -13.42 4.68 -10.93
CA ALA A 39 -13.99 3.33 -10.83
C ALA A 39 -13.13 2.23 -10.12
N GLU A 40 -11.93 2.58 -9.66
CA GLU A 40 -10.90 1.67 -9.15
C GLU A 40 -10.19 2.26 -7.92
N HIS A 41 -10.93 2.68 -6.90
CA HIS A 41 -10.37 2.97 -5.58
C HIS A 41 -10.35 1.72 -4.70
N TYR A 42 -9.25 1.54 -3.97
CA TYR A 42 -9.04 0.44 -3.04
C TYR A 42 -8.52 0.99 -1.71
N SER A 43 -9.09 0.51 -0.61
CA SER A 43 -8.65 0.75 0.75
C SER A 43 -7.91 -0.47 1.31
N VAL A 44 -7.05 -0.25 2.30
CA VAL A 44 -6.46 -1.35 3.07
C VAL A 44 -7.43 -1.78 4.16
N ASP A 45 -7.73 -3.07 4.19
CA ASP A 45 -8.62 -3.68 5.16
C ASP A 45 -7.81 -4.16 6.36
N PHE A 46 -8.18 -3.69 7.56
CA PHE A 46 -7.59 -4.09 8.84
C PHE A 46 -8.34 -5.27 9.48
N GLY A 47 -9.35 -5.80 8.80
CA GLY A 47 -10.23 -6.84 9.31
C GLY A 47 -11.46 -6.28 10.02
N PRO A 48 -12.30 -7.18 10.59
CA PRO A 48 -13.58 -6.81 11.19
C PRO A 48 -13.44 -6.12 12.55
N ASP A 49 -12.31 -6.30 13.23
CA ASP A 49 -12.04 -5.75 14.55
C ASP A 49 -11.37 -4.37 14.44
N ALA A 50 -11.51 -3.56 15.48
CA ALA A 50 -10.81 -2.28 15.54
C ALA A 50 -9.28 -2.51 15.50
N PRO A 51 -8.54 -1.82 14.62
CA PRO A 51 -7.11 -2.02 14.50
C PRO A 51 -6.40 -1.65 15.80
N THR A 52 -5.40 -2.45 16.18
CA THR A 52 -4.53 -2.12 17.30
C THR A 52 -3.53 -1.04 16.90
N VAL A 53 -2.91 -0.40 17.89
CA VAL A 53 -1.79 0.53 17.65
C VAL A 53 -0.64 -0.18 16.92
N GLU A 54 -0.43 -1.47 17.15
CA GLU A 54 0.58 -2.25 16.46
C GLU A 54 0.26 -2.40 14.97
N ASP A 55 -1.00 -2.70 14.63
CA ASP A 55 -1.46 -2.80 13.24
C ASP A 55 -1.23 -1.50 12.48
N VAL A 56 -1.61 -0.38 13.08
CA VAL A 56 -1.42 0.96 12.51
C VAL A 56 0.07 1.26 12.32
N ASN A 57 0.91 0.93 13.29
CA ASN A 57 2.35 1.14 13.19
C ASN A 57 2.99 0.30 12.06
N ARG A 58 2.55 -0.95 11.86
CA ARG A 58 3.00 -1.80 10.75
C ARG A 58 2.60 -1.20 9.40
N PHE A 59 1.35 -0.74 9.30
CA PHE A 59 0.87 -0.05 8.11
C PHE A 59 1.70 1.20 7.79
N ILE A 60 1.90 2.11 8.76
CA ILE A 60 2.66 3.35 8.55
C ILE A 60 4.11 3.06 8.13
N LYS A 61 4.78 2.11 8.78
CA LYS A 61 6.15 1.69 8.41
C LYS A 61 6.26 1.23 6.96
N SER A 62 5.17 0.72 6.38
CA SER A 62 5.14 0.33 4.97
C SER A 62 5.30 1.53 4.04
N PHE A 63 5.08 2.76 4.49
CA PHE A 63 5.21 4.00 3.71
C PHE A 63 6.41 4.86 4.10
N ASP A 64 7.06 4.56 5.23
CA ASP A 64 8.25 5.30 5.65
C ASP A 64 9.29 5.28 4.53
N PRO A 65 9.85 6.45 4.16
CA PRO A 65 10.82 6.54 3.09
C PRO A 65 12.01 5.69 3.47
N ASP A 66 12.28 4.67 2.66
CA ASP A 66 13.52 3.92 2.72
C ASP A 66 14.67 4.95 2.72
N PRO A 67 15.54 5.00 3.76
CA PRO A 67 16.58 6.02 3.88
C PRO A 67 17.55 6.04 2.69
N VAL A 68 17.54 5.00 1.85
CA VAL A 68 18.28 4.93 0.57
C VAL A 68 17.69 5.86 -0.52
N ARG A 69 16.47 6.39 -0.36
CA ARG A 69 15.71 7.12 -1.40
C ARG A 69 15.45 8.60 -1.13
N ARG A 70 16.26 9.29 -0.31
CA ARG A 70 16.27 10.76 -0.40
C ARG A 70 17.12 11.16 -1.62
N PRO A 71 16.56 11.79 -2.66
CA PRO A 71 17.40 12.50 -3.61
C PRO A 71 18.10 13.62 -2.82
N LYS A 72 19.44 13.69 -2.93
CA LYS A 72 20.17 14.91 -2.62
C LYS A 72 19.85 15.97 -3.66
#